data_AF-A0A7J9IQG9-F1
#
_entry.id   AF-A0A7J9IQG9-F1
#
_cell.length_a   1.000
_cell.length_b   1.000
_cell.length_c   1.000
_cell.angle_alpha   90.00
_cell.angle_beta   90.00
_cell.angle_gamma   90.00
#
_symmetry.space_group_name_H-M   'P 1'
#
loop_
_entity.id
_entity.type
_entity.pdbx_description
1 polymer ?
#
loop_
_entity_poly.entity_id
_entity_poly.type
_entity_poly.pdbx_seq_one_letter_code
_entity_poly.pdbx_strand_id
1 'polypeptide(L)'
;AIGLSEHGFKTACITKLFPTRSHTVAAQRVWLHDSDGLFSKQRNMKLRRFGGINAALGNMTEDDWRWHMYDTVKGSDWLGDQDAIQYMCREAPKAVIELENYGLPFSRTEDGKIYQRAFGGQSLDFGKGGQAYRCACAADRTGHALLHTLYGQAMKHNTQFFVEYFALDLLMNSDALNMEDGTLHRFCAASTILATGGYGRAYFSATSAHTCTGDGNAMVARAGLPLQDLEFVQFHPTGIYGAGCLITEGSRGEGGILRNSEGERFMERYAPTAKDLASRDVVSRSMTMEIREGRGV
;
A
#
# COMPACT_ATOMS: atom_id res chain seq x y z
N ALA A 1 -10.13 4.01 -14.40
CA ALA A 1 -11.54 3.62 -14.57
C ALA A 1 -12.45 4.82 -14.39
N ILE A 2 -12.78 5.23 -13.15
CA ILE A 2 -13.62 6.42 -12.83
C ILE A 2 -13.30 7.62 -13.73
N GLY A 3 -12.07 8.15 -13.66
CA GLY A 3 -11.65 9.31 -14.46
C GLY A 3 -11.78 9.15 -15.99
N LEU A 4 -11.70 7.93 -16.54
CA LEU A 4 -11.96 7.72 -17.97
C LEU A 4 -13.47 7.80 -18.26
N SER A 5 -14.29 7.14 -17.44
CA SER A 5 -15.75 7.16 -17.55
C SER A 5 -16.32 8.58 -17.36
N GLU A 6 -15.77 9.36 -16.43
CA GLU A 6 -16.11 10.78 -16.19
C GLU A 6 -15.83 11.66 -17.41
N HIS A 7 -14.74 11.41 -18.12
CA HIS A 7 -14.38 12.12 -19.35
C HIS A 7 -15.04 11.51 -20.61
N GLY A 8 -16.07 10.68 -20.44
CA GLY A 8 -16.89 10.15 -21.54
C GLY A 8 -16.32 8.95 -22.30
N PHE A 9 -15.19 8.38 -21.87
CA PHE A 9 -14.60 7.21 -22.51
C PHE A 9 -15.36 5.93 -22.16
N LYS A 10 -15.73 5.15 -23.18
CA LYS A 10 -16.26 3.78 -23.00
C LYS A 10 -15.18 2.90 -22.37
N THR A 11 -15.30 2.64 -21.07
CA THR A 11 -14.24 2.05 -20.25
C THR A 11 -14.65 0.69 -19.70
N ALA A 12 -13.92 -0.35 -20.11
CA ALA A 12 -13.99 -1.69 -19.51
C ALA A 12 -12.96 -1.81 -18.38
N CYS A 13 -13.39 -2.29 -17.21
CA CYS A 13 -12.54 -2.60 -16.06
C CYS A 13 -12.52 -4.12 -15.83
N ILE A 14 -11.45 -4.75 -16.27
CA ILE A 14 -11.24 -6.21 -16.18
C ILE A 14 -10.54 -6.51 -14.86
N THR A 15 -11.05 -7.47 -14.08
CA THR A 15 -10.46 -7.84 -12.79
C THR A 15 -10.68 -9.32 -12.46
N LYS A 16 -9.61 -10.03 -12.10
CA LYS A 16 -9.65 -11.45 -11.70
C LYS A 16 -10.31 -11.71 -10.34
N LEU A 17 -10.75 -10.66 -9.65
CA LEU A 17 -11.45 -10.69 -8.37
C LEU A 17 -12.62 -9.70 -8.39
N PHE A 18 -13.63 -9.92 -7.54
CA PHE A 18 -14.55 -8.84 -7.19
C PHE A 18 -13.77 -7.58 -6.72
N PRO A 19 -14.05 -6.36 -7.20
CA PRO A 19 -13.17 -5.19 -7.00
C PRO A 19 -12.76 -4.93 -5.54
N THR A 20 -13.71 -5.07 -4.59
CA THR A 20 -13.46 -4.89 -3.15
C THR A 20 -12.74 -6.07 -2.48
N ARG A 21 -12.18 -7.02 -3.25
CA ARG A 21 -11.29 -8.12 -2.79
C ARG A 21 -9.84 -7.93 -3.22
N SER A 22 -9.51 -6.90 -3.99
CA SER A 22 -8.13 -6.56 -4.36
C SER A 22 -7.23 -6.34 -3.14
N HIS A 23 -5.90 -6.40 -3.31
CA HIS A 23 -4.97 -6.33 -2.17
C HIS A 23 -5.07 -5.01 -1.37
N THR A 24 -5.56 -3.93 -2.00
CA THR A 24 -5.93 -2.67 -1.34
C THR A 24 -6.92 -2.87 -0.18
N VAL A 25 -7.80 -3.88 -0.24
CA VAL A 25 -8.66 -4.29 0.89
C VAL A 25 -7.98 -5.25 1.86
N ALA A 26 -7.06 -6.09 1.36
CA ALA A 26 -6.61 -7.32 2.04
C ALA A 26 -5.81 -7.07 3.32
N ALA A 27 -5.65 -5.79 3.65
CA ALA A 27 -5.47 -5.26 4.97
C ALA A 27 -6.48 -5.71 6.08
N GLN A 28 -7.41 -6.65 5.85
CA GLN A 28 -8.55 -6.85 6.78
C GLN A 28 -8.96 -8.26 7.24
N ARG A 29 -8.57 -9.36 6.59
CA ARG A 29 -9.01 -10.70 7.02
C ARG A 29 -7.89 -11.73 7.02
N VAL A 30 -7.67 -12.31 8.20
CA VAL A 30 -7.22 -13.70 8.38
C VAL A 30 -8.10 -14.26 9.48
N TRP A 31 -8.70 -15.43 9.22
CA TRP A 31 -9.27 -16.27 10.25
C TRP A 31 -8.11 -17.12 10.79
N LEU A 32 -7.70 -16.86 12.03
CA LEU A 32 -6.81 -17.79 12.73
C LEU A 32 -7.67 -18.96 13.18
N HIS A 33 -7.65 -20.05 12.41
CA HIS A 33 -8.04 -21.36 12.88
C HIS A 33 -6.80 -22.00 13.49
N ASP A 34 -6.88 -22.28 14.78
CA ASP A 34 -5.89 -23.06 15.52
C ASP A 34 -6.53 -24.39 15.90
N SER A 35 -5.78 -25.50 15.81
CA SER A 35 -6.33 -26.85 15.96
C SER A 35 -6.56 -27.26 17.42
N ASP A 36 -5.96 -26.53 18.37
CA ASP A 36 -5.61 -27.09 19.68
C ASP A 36 -6.50 -26.60 20.84
N GLY A 37 -7.72 -26.14 20.56
CA GLY A 37 -8.84 -26.08 21.52
C GLY A 37 -8.72 -25.13 22.73
N LEU A 38 -7.59 -24.44 22.92
CA LEU A 38 -7.32 -23.62 24.10
C LEU A 38 -7.82 -22.18 23.97
N PHE A 39 -9.08 -21.96 24.36
CA PHE A 39 -9.67 -20.62 24.45
C PHE A 39 -9.01 -19.75 25.54
N SER A 40 -7.94 -19.03 25.21
CA SER A 40 -7.40 -17.95 26.05
C SER A 40 -7.41 -16.58 25.33
N LYS A 41 -8.12 -15.63 25.96
CA LYS A 41 -8.20 -14.15 25.84
C LYS A 41 -7.56 -13.30 24.71
N GLN A 42 -7.17 -13.79 23.53
CA GLN A 42 -6.74 -12.94 22.39
C GLN A 42 -7.89 -12.41 21.49
N ARG A 43 -9.15 -12.47 21.93
CA ARG A 43 -10.36 -12.17 21.13
C ARG A 43 -10.54 -10.74 20.58
N ASN A 44 -9.60 -9.81 20.80
CA ASN A 44 -9.78 -8.38 20.45
C ASN A 44 -8.73 -7.75 19.53
N MET A 45 -7.74 -8.50 19.03
CA MET A 45 -6.77 -7.94 18.08
C MET A 45 -7.35 -7.88 16.65
N LYS A 46 -8.20 -6.88 16.37
CA LYS A 46 -8.56 -6.49 15.00
C LYS A 46 -7.26 -6.20 14.24
N LEU A 47 -6.86 -7.07 13.29
CA LEU A 47 -5.57 -6.90 12.62
C LEU A 47 -5.53 -5.58 11.83
N ARG A 48 -4.51 -4.78 12.13
CA ARG A 48 -4.34 -3.38 11.73
C ARG A 48 -3.34 -3.31 10.58
N ARG A 49 -3.76 -3.08 9.33
CA ARG A 49 -2.88 -3.36 8.19
C ARG A 49 -2.80 -2.30 7.09
N PHE A 50 -3.45 -1.14 7.20
CA PHE A 50 -3.19 -0.02 6.29
C PHE A 50 -3.06 1.28 7.06
N GLY A 51 -1.89 1.91 7.00
CA GLY A 51 -1.54 3.06 7.86
C GLY A 51 -2.27 4.35 7.52
N GLY A 52 -2.44 4.64 6.23
CA GLY A 52 -2.98 5.90 5.72
C GLY A 52 -2.47 6.21 4.32
N ILE A 53 -2.76 7.41 3.84
CA ILE A 53 -2.30 7.99 2.58
C ILE A 53 -1.60 9.32 2.89
N ASN A 54 -0.43 9.56 2.30
CA ASN A 54 0.37 10.75 2.60
C ASN A 54 -0.08 11.95 1.76
N ALA A 55 -0.38 13.06 2.43
CA ALA A 55 -0.61 14.34 1.77
C ALA A 55 -0.24 15.49 2.72
N ALA A 56 0.46 16.51 2.21
CA ALA A 56 0.77 17.72 2.96
C ALA A 56 -0.48 18.62 3.05
N LEU A 57 -1.44 18.22 3.88
CA LEU A 57 -2.68 18.96 4.15
C LEU A 57 -2.49 20.06 5.22
N GLY A 58 -1.48 19.92 6.08
CA GLY A 58 -1.22 20.86 7.17
C GLY A 58 -2.24 20.81 8.31
N ASN A 59 -2.94 19.69 8.51
CA ASN A 59 -4.05 19.61 9.48
C ASN A 59 -3.59 19.41 10.93
N MET A 60 -2.39 18.88 11.15
CA MET A 60 -1.83 18.58 12.48
C MET A 60 -0.74 19.56 12.89
N THR A 61 0.10 19.94 11.93
CA THR A 61 1.19 20.92 12.02
C THR A 61 1.26 21.65 10.68
N GLU A 62 2.03 22.74 10.59
CA GLU A 62 2.47 23.24 9.29
C GLU A 62 3.18 22.11 8.51
N ASP A 63 2.93 22.04 7.20
CA ASP A 63 3.53 21.05 6.31
C ASP A 63 3.62 21.59 4.88
N ASP A 64 4.55 21.04 4.09
CA ASP A 64 4.78 21.45 2.71
C ASP A 64 4.98 20.23 1.81
N TRP A 65 4.37 20.25 0.62
CA TRP A 65 4.52 19.17 -0.36
C TRP A 65 5.99 19.01 -0.82
N ARG A 66 6.81 20.05 -0.71
CA ARG A 66 8.25 20.04 -0.98
C ARG A 66 9.04 19.27 0.10
N TRP A 67 8.58 19.28 1.35
CA TRP A 67 9.14 18.43 2.41
C TRP A 67 8.77 16.97 2.18
N HIS A 68 7.51 16.69 1.79
CA HIS A 68 7.08 15.36 1.37
C HIS A 68 7.86 14.85 0.14
N MET A 69 8.17 15.72 -0.83
CA MET A 69 9.04 15.40 -1.97
C MET A 69 10.45 15.04 -1.50
N TYR A 70 11.07 15.86 -0.65
CA TYR A 70 12.40 15.60 -0.09
C TYR A 70 12.48 14.24 0.63
N ASP A 71 11.51 13.96 1.50
CA ASP A 71 11.42 12.67 2.21
C ASP A 71 11.29 11.50 1.23
N THR A 72 10.54 11.68 0.13
CA THR A 72 10.34 10.64 -0.88
C THR A 72 11.58 10.41 -1.73
N VAL A 73 12.28 11.46 -2.17
CA VAL A 73 13.55 11.35 -2.92
C VAL A 73 14.65 10.72 -2.06
N LYS A 74 14.74 11.11 -0.78
CA LYS A 74 15.67 10.49 0.17
C LYS A 74 15.27 9.05 0.48
N GLY A 75 13.97 8.77 0.62
CA GLY A 75 13.42 7.45 0.90
C GLY A 75 13.50 6.46 -0.27
N SER A 76 13.68 6.95 -1.50
CA SER A 76 13.98 6.14 -2.69
C SER A 76 15.48 5.91 -2.89
N ASP A 77 16.33 6.33 -1.93
CA ASP A 77 17.80 6.29 -2.03
C ASP A 77 18.32 6.94 -3.32
N TRP A 78 17.69 8.06 -3.71
CA TRP A 78 17.93 8.82 -4.95
C TRP A 78 17.70 8.07 -6.27
N LEU A 79 17.20 6.83 -6.25
CA LEU A 79 16.85 6.07 -7.46
C LEU A 79 15.54 6.54 -8.10
N GLY A 80 14.62 7.11 -7.31
CA GLY A 80 13.29 7.50 -7.81
C GLY A 80 13.27 8.77 -8.66
N ASP A 81 12.59 8.71 -9.80
CA ASP A 81 12.43 9.81 -10.76
C ASP A 81 11.78 11.05 -10.11
N GLN A 82 12.54 12.15 -10.05
CA GLN A 82 12.16 13.30 -9.22
C GLN A 82 11.00 14.12 -9.79
N ASP A 83 10.75 14.06 -11.10
CA ASP A 83 9.61 14.70 -11.76
C ASP A 83 8.29 13.96 -11.45
N ALA A 84 8.31 12.62 -11.48
CA ALA A 84 7.21 11.79 -11.02
C ALA A 84 6.92 11.97 -9.52
N ILE A 85 7.98 12.01 -8.69
CA ILE A 85 7.84 12.31 -7.25
C ILE A 85 7.30 13.73 -7.03
N GLN A 86 7.79 14.74 -7.75
CA GLN A 86 7.31 16.11 -7.67
C GLN A 86 5.81 16.18 -7.97
N TYR A 87 5.38 15.55 -9.07
CA TYR A 87 3.96 15.47 -9.44
C TYR A 87 3.14 14.79 -8.33
N MET A 88 3.54 13.60 -7.89
CA MET A 88 2.84 12.85 -6.85
C MET A 88 2.69 13.68 -5.56
N CYS A 89 3.78 14.25 -5.03
CA CYS A 89 3.75 14.98 -3.77
C CYS A 89 2.94 16.28 -3.88
N ARG A 90 3.00 17.00 -5.00
CA ARG A 90 2.25 18.24 -5.25
C ARG A 90 0.75 18.02 -5.43
N GLU A 91 0.35 16.95 -6.11
CA GLU A 91 -1.07 16.64 -6.34
C GLU A 91 -1.73 15.88 -5.17
N ALA A 92 -0.95 15.24 -4.29
CA ALA A 92 -1.46 14.46 -3.15
C ALA A 92 -2.48 15.19 -2.26
N PRO A 93 -2.32 16.48 -1.88
CA PRO A 93 -3.36 17.23 -1.15
C PRO A 93 -4.71 17.26 -1.86
N LYS A 94 -4.71 17.52 -3.18
CA LYS A 94 -5.94 17.58 -3.98
C LYS A 94 -6.59 16.19 -4.08
N ALA A 95 -5.79 15.15 -4.33
CA ALA A 95 -6.27 13.78 -4.43
C ALA A 95 -6.88 13.27 -3.10
N VAL A 96 -6.30 13.62 -1.95
CA VAL A 96 -6.87 13.24 -0.64
C VAL A 96 -8.15 14.03 -0.32
N ILE A 97 -8.25 15.29 -0.72
CA ILE A 97 -9.49 16.08 -0.61
C ILE A 97 -10.57 15.54 -1.56
N GLU A 98 -10.23 15.14 -2.78
CA GLU A 98 -11.15 14.49 -3.72
C GLU A 98 -11.73 13.19 -3.13
N LEU A 99 -10.89 12.36 -2.51
CA LEU A 99 -11.34 11.15 -1.80
C LEU A 99 -12.29 11.47 -0.64
N GLU A 100 -12.05 12.55 0.10
CA GLU A 100 -12.94 12.98 1.18
C GLU A 100 -14.29 13.47 0.65
N ASN A 101 -14.29 14.28 -0.42
CA ASN A 101 -15.49 14.70 -1.15
C ASN A 101 -16.25 13.52 -1.78
N TYR A 102 -15.56 12.46 -2.20
CA TYR A 102 -16.18 11.20 -2.60
C TYR A 102 -16.82 10.42 -1.44
N GLY A 103 -16.65 10.86 -0.20
CA GLY A 103 -17.22 10.26 1.00
C GLY A 103 -16.31 9.23 1.68
N LEU A 104 -14.98 9.31 1.52
CA LEU A 104 -14.06 8.47 2.29
C LEU A 104 -14.12 8.88 3.78
N PRO A 105 -14.51 7.98 4.70
CA PRO A 105 -14.67 8.29 6.12
C PRO A 105 -13.31 8.38 6.84
N PHE A 106 -12.54 9.42 6.54
CA PHE A 106 -11.33 9.76 7.29
C PHE A 106 -11.66 10.01 8.77
N SER A 107 -10.74 9.61 9.65
CA SER A 107 -10.73 10.04 11.04
C SER A 107 -10.59 11.56 11.11
N ARG A 108 -11.11 12.18 12.18
CA ARG A 108 -11.18 13.63 12.32
C ARG A 108 -10.38 14.16 13.50
N THR A 109 -9.84 15.36 13.32
CA THR A 109 -9.32 16.22 14.40
C THR A 109 -10.48 16.86 15.17
N GLU A 110 -10.17 17.53 16.28
CA GLU A 110 -11.17 18.25 17.09
C GLU A 110 -11.86 19.39 16.32
N ASP A 111 -11.15 20.01 15.37
CA ASP A 111 -11.68 21.05 14.46
C ASP A 111 -12.34 20.49 13.18
N GLY A 112 -12.57 19.17 13.10
CA GLY A 112 -13.32 18.51 12.02
C GLY A 112 -12.55 18.27 10.71
N LYS A 113 -11.26 18.62 10.64
CA LYS A 113 -10.37 18.31 9.50
C LYS A 113 -10.00 16.83 9.47
N ILE A 114 -9.36 16.40 8.39
CA ILE A 114 -8.81 15.03 8.26
C ILE A 114 -7.64 14.86 9.24
N TYR A 115 -7.77 13.93 10.17
CA TYR A 115 -6.69 13.55 11.08
C TYR A 115 -5.55 12.84 10.35
N GLN A 116 -4.32 13.22 10.69
CA GLN A 116 -3.09 12.68 10.14
C GLN A 116 -2.18 12.18 11.27
N ARG A 117 -1.45 11.09 11.02
CA ARG A 117 -0.50 10.50 11.99
C ARG A 117 0.94 10.60 11.51
N ALA A 118 1.87 10.39 12.45
CA ALA A 118 3.27 10.15 12.15
C ALA A 118 3.45 8.81 11.42
N PHE A 119 4.48 8.74 10.57
CA PHE A 119 4.81 7.54 9.80
C PHE A 119 6.32 7.50 9.51
N GLY A 120 6.83 6.33 9.11
CA GLY A 120 8.26 6.13 8.88
C GLY A 120 8.81 7.04 7.78
N GLY A 121 9.99 7.62 8.03
CA GLY A 121 10.71 8.45 7.05
C GLY A 121 10.07 9.81 6.74
N GLN A 122 9.22 10.36 7.62
CA GLN A 122 8.54 11.65 7.39
C GLN A 122 9.10 12.77 8.28
N SER A 123 9.54 13.87 7.67
CA SER A 123 10.17 15.01 8.34
C SER A 123 9.62 16.37 7.90
N LEU A 124 9.77 17.38 8.77
CA LEU A 124 9.54 18.79 8.46
C LEU A 124 10.86 19.47 8.06
N ASP A 125 10.79 20.64 7.40
CA ASP A 125 11.93 21.45 6.94
C ASP A 125 13.10 20.62 6.36
N PHE A 126 12.83 19.88 5.27
CA PHE A 126 13.85 19.12 4.53
C PHE A 126 14.77 18.25 5.43
N GLY A 127 14.18 17.54 6.41
CA GLY A 127 14.91 16.69 7.35
C GLY A 127 15.34 17.34 8.67
N LYS A 128 15.09 18.64 8.87
CA LYS A 128 15.61 19.42 10.00
C LYS A 128 14.57 19.74 11.08
N GLY A 129 13.29 19.84 10.70
CA GLY A 129 12.19 20.25 11.57
C GLY A 129 11.58 19.14 12.43
N GLY A 130 12.23 17.97 12.54
CA GLY A 130 11.70 16.83 13.29
C GLY A 130 10.64 16.01 12.55
N GLN A 131 9.87 15.20 13.28
CA GLN A 131 8.88 14.26 12.74
C GLN A 131 7.65 15.00 12.17
N ALA A 132 7.24 14.64 10.96
CA ALA A 132 6.01 15.14 10.35
C ALA A 132 4.79 14.23 10.61
N TYR A 133 3.60 14.83 10.51
CA TYR A 133 2.30 14.18 10.74
C TYR A 133 1.42 14.33 9.49
N ARG A 134 1.76 13.62 8.41
CA ARG A 134 1.11 13.79 7.09
C ARG A 134 0.38 12.56 6.54
N CYS A 135 0.37 11.46 7.28
CA CYS A 135 -0.32 10.22 6.90
C CYS A 135 -1.81 10.30 7.28
N ALA A 136 -2.67 10.76 6.36
CA ALA A 136 -4.12 10.84 6.53
C ALA A 136 -4.75 9.44 6.61
N CYS A 137 -5.63 9.19 7.58
CA CYS A 137 -6.11 7.83 7.85
C CYS A 137 -7.59 7.71 8.22
N ALA A 138 -8.19 6.55 7.93
CA ALA A 138 -9.48 6.12 8.46
C ALA A 138 -9.23 5.01 9.49
N ALA A 139 -8.91 5.42 10.72
CA ALA A 139 -8.34 4.57 11.76
C ALA A 139 -7.16 3.72 11.22
N ASP A 140 -7.27 2.39 11.31
CA ASP A 140 -6.30 1.40 10.82
C ASP A 140 -6.74 0.67 9.52
N ARG A 141 -7.74 1.24 8.84
CA ARG A 141 -8.53 0.61 7.75
C ARG A 141 -8.59 1.45 6.47
N THR A 142 -7.69 2.42 6.30
CA THR A 142 -7.75 3.39 5.20
C THR A 142 -7.87 2.75 3.82
N GLY A 143 -7.13 1.66 3.54
CA GLY A 143 -7.24 0.92 2.26
C GLY A 143 -8.62 0.30 1.99
N HIS A 144 -9.34 -0.14 3.02
CA HIS A 144 -10.72 -0.62 2.88
C HIS A 144 -11.71 0.52 2.66
N ALA A 145 -11.61 1.59 3.44
CA ALA A 145 -12.43 2.80 3.28
C ALA A 145 -12.27 3.35 1.86
N LEU A 146 -11.01 3.55 1.43
CA LEU A 146 -10.61 3.96 0.08
C LEU A 146 -11.26 3.10 -1.00
N LEU A 147 -11.08 1.78 -0.94
CA LEU A 147 -11.53 0.88 -2.00
C LEU A 147 -13.06 0.77 -2.07
N HIS A 148 -13.77 0.80 -0.94
CA HIS A 148 -15.22 0.82 -0.93
C HIS A 148 -15.78 2.16 -1.45
N THR A 149 -15.18 3.29 -1.07
CA THR A 149 -15.54 4.61 -1.61
C THR A 149 -15.32 4.66 -3.13
N LEU A 150 -14.13 4.27 -3.62
CA LEU A 150 -13.83 4.25 -5.05
C LEU A 150 -14.73 3.28 -5.84
N TYR A 151 -15.03 2.10 -5.31
CA TYR A 151 -15.98 1.19 -5.96
C TYR A 151 -17.39 1.81 -6.03
N GLY A 152 -17.84 2.47 -4.95
CA GLY A 152 -19.12 3.20 -4.93
C GLY A 152 -19.18 4.33 -5.95
N GLN A 153 -18.09 5.09 -6.15
CA GLN A 153 -18.02 6.12 -7.20
C GLN A 153 -18.00 5.49 -8.61
N ALA A 154 -17.22 4.43 -8.83
CA ALA A 154 -17.16 3.75 -10.14
C ALA A 154 -18.53 3.25 -10.64
N MET A 155 -19.42 2.86 -9.72
CA MET A 155 -20.82 2.53 -10.01
C MET A 155 -21.65 3.73 -10.47
N LYS A 156 -21.44 4.93 -9.89
CA LYS A 156 -22.15 6.16 -10.33
C LYS A 156 -21.79 6.58 -11.75
N HIS A 157 -20.54 6.32 -12.16
CA HIS A 157 -20.04 6.67 -13.49
C HIS A 157 -20.23 5.56 -14.53
N ASN A 158 -21.14 4.60 -14.31
CA ASN A 158 -21.47 3.50 -15.24
C ASN A 158 -20.24 2.75 -15.80
N THR A 159 -19.19 2.60 -14.98
CA THR A 159 -17.98 1.87 -15.38
C THR A 159 -18.36 0.40 -15.62
N GLN A 160 -18.03 -0.15 -16.80
CA GLN A 160 -18.34 -1.53 -17.13
C GLN A 160 -17.31 -2.46 -16.49
N PHE A 161 -17.71 -3.27 -15.52
CA PHE A 161 -16.81 -4.22 -14.84
C PHE A 161 -16.96 -5.63 -15.42
N PHE A 162 -15.83 -6.22 -15.81
CA PHE A 162 -15.70 -7.63 -16.15
C PHE A 162 -15.05 -8.34 -14.96
N VAL A 163 -15.92 -8.80 -14.05
CA VAL A 163 -15.54 -9.34 -12.73
C VAL A 163 -15.25 -10.82 -12.82
N GLU A 164 -14.16 -11.25 -12.16
CA GLU A 164 -13.62 -12.62 -12.18
C GLU A 164 -13.11 -13.07 -13.57
N TYR A 165 -12.71 -12.09 -14.40
CA TYR A 165 -12.00 -12.30 -15.67
C TYR A 165 -10.48 -12.26 -15.44
N PHE A 166 -9.78 -13.32 -15.80
CA PHE A 166 -8.32 -13.40 -15.72
C PHE A 166 -7.68 -12.93 -17.03
N ALA A 167 -6.93 -11.84 -16.98
CA ALA A 167 -6.18 -11.35 -18.15
C ALA A 167 -4.94 -12.23 -18.38
N LEU A 168 -4.82 -12.80 -19.59
CA LEU A 168 -3.73 -13.71 -19.94
C LEU A 168 -2.52 -13.00 -20.53
N ASP A 169 -2.71 -12.20 -21.58
CA ASP A 169 -1.63 -11.54 -22.32
C ASP A 169 -2.07 -10.24 -23.00
N LEU A 170 -1.08 -9.42 -23.37
CA LEU A 170 -1.28 -8.20 -24.15
C LEU A 170 -1.46 -8.53 -25.64
N LEU A 171 -2.49 -7.93 -26.27
CA LEU A 171 -2.71 -8.01 -27.71
C LEU A 171 -1.77 -7.02 -28.43
N MET A 172 -0.49 -7.39 -28.57
CA MET A 172 0.53 -6.57 -29.24
C MET A 172 0.43 -6.60 -30.77
N ASN A 173 -0.06 -7.71 -31.33
CA ASN A 173 -0.48 -7.89 -32.73
C ASN A 173 -1.60 -8.94 -32.77
N SER A 174 -2.44 -8.92 -33.81
CA SER A 174 -3.69 -9.69 -33.87
C SER A 174 -3.50 -11.21 -33.93
N ASP A 175 -3.87 -11.92 -32.87
CA ASP A 175 -5.12 -12.70 -32.81
C ASP A 175 -5.31 -13.36 -31.44
N ALA A 176 -6.49 -13.95 -31.18
CA ALA A 176 -6.69 -14.85 -30.04
C ALA A 176 -7.63 -16.01 -30.40
N LEU A 177 -7.31 -17.18 -29.84
CA LEU A 177 -8.16 -18.36 -29.72
C LEU A 177 -9.39 -18.04 -28.84
N ASN A 178 -10.35 -18.97 -28.72
CA ASN A 178 -11.49 -18.95 -27.80
C ASN A 178 -11.80 -20.39 -27.32
N MET A 179 -12.21 -20.61 -26.06
CA MET A 179 -12.62 -21.93 -25.54
C MET A 179 -13.80 -21.88 -24.54
N GLU A 180 -14.91 -21.19 -24.88
CA GLU A 180 -16.16 -20.96 -24.10
C GLU A 180 -16.32 -21.54 -22.68
N ASP A 181 -16.15 -22.85 -22.44
CA ASP A 181 -15.86 -23.49 -21.13
C ASP A 181 -14.52 -23.05 -20.49
N GLY A 182 -14.15 -21.78 -20.66
CA GLY A 182 -12.76 -21.30 -20.81
C GLY A 182 -12.65 -20.19 -21.87
N THR A 183 -13.70 -19.37 -22.05
CA THR A 183 -13.77 -18.33 -23.08
C THR A 183 -12.56 -17.42 -23.04
N LEU A 184 -12.01 -17.12 -24.22
CA LEU A 184 -10.97 -16.11 -24.33
C LEU A 184 -11.60 -14.88 -24.97
N HIS A 185 -11.90 -13.90 -24.12
CA HIS A 185 -12.44 -12.62 -24.55
C HIS A 185 -11.30 -11.71 -25.03
N ARG A 186 -11.41 -11.24 -26.28
CA ARG A 186 -10.55 -10.16 -26.78
C ARG A 186 -11.10 -8.80 -26.41
N PHE A 187 -10.41 -8.10 -25.52
CA PHE A 187 -10.70 -6.71 -25.18
C PHE A 187 -9.88 -5.78 -26.08
N CYS A 188 -10.42 -5.46 -27.25
CA CYS A 188 -9.82 -4.49 -28.16
C CYS A 188 -10.08 -3.06 -27.65
N ALA A 189 -9.02 -2.29 -27.41
CA ALA A 189 -9.09 -0.90 -26.98
C ALA A 189 -7.96 -0.09 -27.62
N ALA A 190 -8.18 1.21 -27.84
CA ALA A 190 -7.14 2.13 -28.30
C ALA A 190 -6.08 2.42 -27.23
N SER A 191 -6.35 2.09 -25.97
CA SER A 191 -5.41 2.20 -24.85
C SER A 191 -5.74 1.15 -23.79
N THR A 192 -4.71 0.48 -23.29
CA THR A 192 -4.80 -0.57 -22.25
C THR A 192 -3.98 -0.13 -21.05
N ILE A 193 -4.59 -0.13 -19.86
CA ILE A 193 -3.93 0.27 -18.60
C ILE A 193 -3.78 -0.96 -17.72
N LEU A 194 -2.54 -1.31 -17.37
CA LEU A 194 -2.25 -2.38 -16.42
C LEU A 194 -2.23 -1.82 -14.99
N ALA A 195 -3.08 -2.38 -14.13
CA ALA A 195 -3.20 -2.02 -12.71
C ALA A 195 -3.32 -3.28 -11.83
N THR A 196 -2.53 -4.30 -12.14
CA THR A 196 -2.66 -5.69 -11.61
C THR A 196 -2.14 -5.91 -10.20
N GLY A 197 -1.51 -4.89 -9.58
CA GLY A 197 -0.80 -5.03 -8.30
C GLY A 197 0.56 -5.75 -8.44
N GLY A 198 1.21 -5.99 -7.30
CA GLY A 198 2.56 -6.55 -7.24
C GLY A 198 2.65 -8.09 -7.20
N TYR A 199 3.86 -8.59 -7.01
CA TYR A 199 4.26 -10.00 -7.15
C TYR A 199 4.76 -10.66 -5.85
N GLY A 200 4.40 -10.13 -4.67
CA GLY A 200 4.94 -10.58 -3.38
C GLY A 200 4.76 -12.07 -3.05
N ARG A 201 3.92 -12.81 -3.78
CA ARG A 201 3.82 -14.28 -3.69
C ARG A 201 4.97 -15.05 -4.36
N ALA A 202 5.95 -14.37 -4.95
CA ALA A 202 7.25 -14.95 -5.25
C ALA A 202 8.05 -15.35 -3.98
N TYR A 203 7.67 -14.82 -2.80
CA TYR A 203 8.31 -15.13 -1.52
C TYR A 203 7.47 -16.09 -0.67
N PHE A 204 8.15 -16.97 0.06
CA PHE A 204 7.53 -17.96 0.95
C PHE A 204 6.66 -17.33 2.05
N SER A 205 7.18 -16.29 2.72
CA SER A 205 6.44 -15.49 3.69
C SER A 205 6.27 -14.08 3.17
N ALA A 206 5.01 -13.63 3.06
CA ALA A 206 4.67 -12.31 2.54
C ALA A 206 3.36 -11.79 3.14
N THR A 207 3.29 -10.49 3.39
CA THR A 207 2.05 -9.78 3.77
C THR A 207 1.03 -9.71 2.63
N SER A 208 1.48 -9.97 1.40
CA SER A 208 0.69 -9.95 0.18
C SER A 208 -0.44 -10.98 0.18
N ALA A 209 -1.57 -10.65 -0.43
CA ALA A 209 -2.64 -11.62 -0.68
C ALA A 209 -2.13 -12.77 -1.58
N HIS A 210 -2.78 -13.93 -1.53
CA HIS A 210 -2.47 -15.06 -2.43
C HIS A 210 -2.60 -14.71 -3.92
N THR A 211 -3.31 -13.63 -4.24
CA THR A 211 -3.55 -13.11 -5.58
C THR A 211 -2.52 -12.09 -6.08
N CYS A 212 -1.52 -11.71 -5.28
CA CYS A 212 -0.42 -10.82 -5.69
C CYS A 212 0.68 -11.61 -6.40
N THR A 213 0.38 -12.05 -7.62
CA THR A 213 1.14 -13.04 -8.40
C THR A 213 1.95 -12.43 -9.56
N GLY A 214 1.90 -11.11 -9.77
CA GLY A 214 2.70 -10.43 -10.80
C GLY A 214 2.19 -10.61 -12.24
N ASP A 215 0.92 -10.94 -12.45
CA ASP A 215 0.38 -11.30 -13.77
C ASP A 215 0.66 -10.22 -14.83
N GLY A 216 0.47 -8.93 -14.49
CA GLY A 216 0.76 -7.82 -15.41
C GLY A 216 2.25 -7.69 -15.75
N ASN A 217 3.14 -7.90 -14.77
CA ASN A 217 4.59 -7.96 -15.02
C ASN A 217 4.89 -9.09 -16.02
N ALA A 218 4.29 -10.26 -15.83
CA ALA A 218 4.49 -11.41 -16.71
C ALA A 218 3.91 -11.19 -18.12
N MET A 219 2.78 -10.49 -18.26
CA MET A 219 2.23 -10.07 -19.57
C MET A 219 3.18 -9.12 -20.31
N VAL A 220 3.74 -8.12 -19.61
CA VAL A 220 4.73 -7.17 -20.17
C VAL A 220 6.00 -7.91 -20.62
N ALA A 221 6.53 -8.80 -19.77
CA ALA A 221 7.71 -9.60 -20.11
C ALA A 221 7.47 -10.54 -21.32
N ARG A 222 6.31 -11.22 -21.41
CA ARG A 222 5.96 -12.06 -22.56
C ARG A 222 5.72 -11.26 -23.84
N ALA A 223 5.27 -10.02 -23.73
CA ALA A 223 5.19 -9.06 -24.84
C ALA A 223 6.57 -8.56 -25.32
N GLY A 224 7.68 -8.99 -24.71
CA GLY A 224 9.03 -8.53 -25.04
C GLY A 224 9.35 -7.11 -24.57
N LEU A 225 8.53 -6.56 -23.66
CA LEU A 225 8.71 -5.23 -23.09
C LEU A 225 9.52 -5.32 -21.79
N PRO A 226 10.36 -4.32 -21.48
CA PRO A 226 11.18 -4.32 -20.27
C PRO A 226 10.34 -4.14 -19.01
N LEU A 227 10.84 -4.70 -17.91
CA LEU A 227 10.45 -4.36 -16.55
C LEU A 227 11.64 -3.64 -15.89
N GLN A 228 11.36 -2.84 -14.86
CA GLN A 228 12.36 -2.05 -14.14
C GLN A 228 12.38 -2.43 -12.66
N ASP A 229 13.56 -2.32 -12.02
CA ASP A 229 13.77 -2.33 -10.57
C ASP A 229 13.17 -3.54 -9.81
N LEU A 230 13.15 -4.72 -10.43
CA LEU A 230 12.56 -5.94 -9.86
C LEU A 230 13.36 -6.52 -8.68
N GLU A 231 14.63 -6.15 -8.53
CA GLU A 231 15.47 -6.52 -7.39
C GLU A 231 15.11 -5.74 -6.10
N PHE A 232 14.42 -4.60 -6.22
CA PHE A 232 14.09 -3.72 -5.10
C PHE A 232 12.84 -4.15 -4.33
N VAL A 233 12.92 -5.32 -3.67
CA VAL A 233 11.81 -5.87 -2.89
C VAL A 233 11.78 -5.31 -1.47
N GLN A 234 10.70 -4.61 -1.12
CA GLN A 234 10.50 -4.04 0.22
C GLN A 234 10.04 -5.09 1.25
N PHE A 235 10.88 -5.36 2.24
CA PHE A 235 10.51 -6.11 3.44
C PHE A 235 9.94 -5.15 4.50
N HIS A 236 8.64 -5.26 4.80
CA HIS A 236 8.00 -4.46 5.84
C HIS A 236 8.43 -4.95 7.23
N PRO A 237 8.90 -4.07 8.16
CA PRO A 237 9.50 -4.51 9.43
C PRO A 237 8.59 -5.42 10.28
N THR A 238 7.33 -5.02 10.46
CA THR A 238 6.41 -5.67 11.39
C THR A 238 5.39 -6.58 10.69
N GLY A 239 5.87 -7.69 10.13
CA GLY A 239 5.02 -8.85 9.82
C GLY A 239 4.85 -9.74 11.06
N ILE A 240 3.64 -10.28 11.30
CA ILE A 240 3.39 -11.22 12.41
C ILE A 240 4.17 -12.52 12.15
N TYR A 241 4.93 -12.95 13.15
CA TYR A 241 5.66 -14.22 13.14
C TYR A 241 4.74 -15.42 12.84
N GLY A 242 5.23 -16.37 12.04
CA GLY A 242 4.45 -17.50 11.52
C GLY A 242 3.41 -17.11 10.46
N ALA A 243 2.44 -16.26 10.83
CA ALA A 243 1.28 -15.94 9.99
C ALA A 243 1.54 -14.95 8.83
N GLY A 244 2.70 -14.27 8.80
CA GLY A 244 3.08 -13.32 7.75
C GLY A 244 2.20 -12.06 7.63
N CYS A 245 1.22 -11.89 8.53
CA CYS A 245 0.23 -10.82 8.45
C CYS A 245 0.86 -9.46 8.77
N LEU A 246 0.54 -8.43 8.00
CA LEU A 246 1.03 -7.08 8.29
C LEU A 246 0.48 -6.56 9.64
N ILE A 247 1.36 -6.00 10.48
CA ILE A 247 1.01 -4.98 11.48
C ILE A 247 1.46 -3.63 10.94
N THR A 248 0.52 -2.68 10.87
CA THR A 248 0.75 -1.34 10.33
C THR A 248 1.91 -0.63 11.04
N GLU A 249 2.77 0.02 10.26
CA GLU A 249 3.77 0.99 10.72
C GLU A 249 3.16 2.14 11.52
N GLY A 250 1.85 2.40 11.34
CA GLY A 250 1.09 3.29 12.21
C GLY A 250 1.18 2.89 13.69
N SER A 251 1.34 1.61 14.03
CA SER A 251 1.56 1.20 15.44
C SER A 251 2.82 1.82 16.04
N ARG A 252 3.87 2.06 15.23
CA ARG A 252 5.08 2.80 15.64
C ARG A 252 4.85 4.31 15.61
N GLY A 253 4.07 4.80 14.65
CA GLY A 253 3.63 6.20 14.56
C GLY A 253 2.82 6.68 15.77
N GLU A 254 2.00 5.80 16.36
CA GLU A 254 1.25 6.04 17.60
C GLU A 254 2.09 5.71 18.88
N GLY A 255 3.42 5.63 18.77
CA GLY A 255 4.33 5.47 19.92
C GLY A 255 4.75 4.04 20.28
N GLY A 256 4.37 3.02 19.49
CA GLY A 256 4.85 1.65 19.67
C GLY A 256 6.34 1.51 19.35
N ILE A 257 7.02 0.64 20.09
CA ILE A 257 8.48 0.44 20.01
C ILE A 257 8.84 -1.02 19.72
N LEU A 258 9.97 -1.22 19.05
CA LEU A 258 10.58 -2.53 18.85
C LEU A 258 11.54 -2.84 20.01
N ARG A 259 11.57 -4.11 20.44
CA ARG A 259 12.50 -4.61 21.47
C ARG A 259 13.10 -5.96 21.07
N ASN A 260 14.33 -6.22 21.50
CA ASN A 260 15.00 -7.51 21.39
C ASN A 260 14.74 -8.37 22.65
N SER A 261 15.35 -9.57 22.73
CA SER A 261 15.15 -10.50 23.86
C SER A 261 15.63 -9.98 25.21
N GLU A 262 16.59 -9.05 25.20
CA GLU A 262 17.11 -8.36 26.39
C GLU A 262 16.21 -7.19 26.83
N GLY A 263 15.19 -6.86 26.04
CA GLY A 263 14.30 -5.72 26.27
C GLY A 263 14.84 -4.37 25.81
N GLU A 264 16.02 -4.33 25.16
CA GLU A 264 16.62 -3.13 24.58
C GLU A 264 15.72 -2.56 23.47
N ARG A 265 15.50 -1.25 23.47
CA ARG A 265 14.93 -0.53 22.32
C ARG A 265 16.01 -0.28 21.27
N PHE A 266 16.49 -1.36 20.65
CA PHE A 266 17.66 -1.38 19.75
C PHE A 266 17.63 -0.33 18.63
N MET A 267 16.45 0.11 18.17
CA MET A 267 16.36 1.16 17.15
C MET A 267 16.95 2.52 17.56
N GLU A 268 17.13 2.78 18.86
CA GLU A 268 17.84 3.99 19.34
C GLU A 268 19.35 3.93 19.04
N ARG A 269 19.92 2.73 18.90
CA ARG A 269 21.32 2.48 18.51
C ARG A 269 21.50 2.53 16.99
N TYR A 270 20.59 1.93 16.21
CA TYR A 270 20.70 1.90 14.74
C TYR A 270 20.26 3.21 14.05
N ALA A 271 19.31 3.94 14.63
CA ALA A 271 18.80 5.20 14.06
C ALA A 271 18.52 6.23 15.16
N PRO A 272 19.55 6.86 15.77
CA PRO A 272 19.40 7.68 16.98
C PRO A 272 18.32 8.78 16.89
N THR A 273 18.19 9.43 15.72
CA THR A 273 17.18 10.46 15.48
C THR A 273 15.78 9.88 15.29
N ALA A 274 15.58 9.06 14.25
CA ALA A 274 14.25 8.58 13.82
C ALA A 274 13.74 7.36 14.59
N LYS A 275 14.63 6.60 15.22
CA LYS A 275 14.34 5.39 16.02
C LYS A 275 13.45 4.42 15.22
N ASP A 276 12.36 3.96 15.81
CA ASP A 276 11.36 3.08 15.21
C ASP A 276 10.68 3.67 13.95
N LEU A 277 10.81 4.97 13.68
CA LEU A 277 10.29 5.66 12.49
C LEU A 277 11.37 5.93 11.42
N ALA A 278 12.52 5.25 11.50
CA ALA A 278 13.46 5.18 10.37
C ALA A 278 12.83 4.52 9.12
N SER A 279 13.53 4.61 7.98
CA SER A 279 13.10 3.97 6.73
C SER A 279 13.01 2.45 6.89
N ARG A 280 12.07 1.82 6.16
CA ARG A 280 11.72 0.40 6.34
C ARG A 280 12.89 -0.55 6.11
N ASP A 281 13.73 -0.22 5.15
CA ASP A 281 14.93 -0.97 4.81
C ASP A 281 15.95 -0.96 5.97
N VAL A 282 16.15 0.19 6.62
CA VAL A 282 17.00 0.34 7.82
C VAL A 282 16.41 -0.45 9.00
N VAL A 283 15.11 -0.30 9.28
CA VAL A 283 14.46 -1.00 10.41
C VAL A 283 14.49 -2.53 10.18
N SER A 284 14.14 -3.01 8.99
CA SER A 284 14.16 -4.44 8.65
C SER A 284 15.57 -5.04 8.69
N ARG A 285 16.60 -4.33 8.22
CA ARG A 285 18.01 -4.76 8.38
C ARG A 285 18.42 -4.80 9.86
N SER A 286 18.05 -3.78 10.64
CA SER A 286 18.36 -3.71 12.08
C SER A 286 17.74 -4.89 12.85
N MET A 287 16.44 -5.17 12.63
CA MET A 287 15.76 -6.35 13.18
C MET A 287 16.44 -7.67 12.78
N THR A 288 16.87 -7.78 11.52
CA THR A 288 17.58 -8.97 11.01
C THR A 288 18.94 -9.16 11.69
N MET A 289 19.66 -8.08 11.99
CA MET A 289 20.93 -8.13 12.73
C MET A 289 20.73 -8.58 14.18
N GLU A 290 19.76 -8.02 14.90
CA GLU A 290 19.42 -8.47 16.27
C GLU A 290 19.13 -9.97 16.34
N ILE A 291 18.36 -10.51 15.38
CA ILE A 291 18.07 -11.94 15.29
C ILE A 291 19.35 -12.76 15.00
N ARG A 292 20.17 -12.33 14.03
CA ARG A 292 21.41 -13.02 13.64
C ARG A 292 22.47 -13.02 14.74
N GLU A 293 22.49 -11.98 15.57
CA GLU A 293 23.40 -11.86 16.72
C GLU A 293 22.85 -12.51 18.00
N GLY A 294 21.77 -13.31 17.90
CA GLY A 294 21.24 -14.12 19.00
C GLY A 294 20.29 -13.38 19.95
N ARG A 295 19.93 -12.13 19.66
CA ARG A 295 19.01 -11.29 20.46
C ARG A 295 17.56 -11.29 19.94
N GLY A 296 17.23 -12.20 19.03
CA GLY A 296 15.87 -12.37 18.50
C GLY A 296 14.86 -12.90 19.53
N VAL A 297 13.56 -12.69 19.25
CA VAL A 297 12.40 -13.16 20.04
C VAL A 297 11.38 -13.80 19.11
#